data_AF-A0A524CK88-F1
#
_entry.id   AF-A0A524CK88-F1
#
_cell.length_a   1.000
_cell.length_b   1.000
_cell.length_c   1.000
_cell.angle_alpha   90.00
_cell.angle_beta   90.00
_cell.angle_gamma   90.00
#
_symmetry.space_group_name_H-M   'P 1'
#
loop_
_entity.id
_entity.type
_entity.pdbx_description
1 polymer ?
#
loop_
_entity_poly.entity_id
_entity_poly.type
_entity_poly.pdbx_seq_one_letter_code
_entity_poly.pdbx_strand_id
1 'polypeptide(L)'
;MDPTSTLNKKQKIILDKVEKIYEKNPFFSLDEVLKYCEIQTKFSNKKVVSLIEFLIKKQLIIDVKILEKDDVLDNKERYRIYNYISNHPGINFWKMVESIEISATIARWHIEVLKEFDLIRMKSYLFYELYYHKFFPRERELVYFLCRNPIINNIYSLLKKEALNTETLSILLDKSISNTKFYVIKMLSNNLIKKDSSDSYYINEDFESILNEFFDFTLESELEKQYEKYQELKKLSYIIIMEKDSGVIITQHRFTISEIDTDLIGGFLTAIQDFGSEISKTSTQVRKIQYQNFEINIEDGKYIRVALILKGKHTQKITNKLSEFIKLYEKKYGKELSNFTGDVSKFEGSINLIKNNFSLNKII
;
A
#
# COMPACT_ATOMS: atom_id res chain seq x y z
N MET A 1 21.46 64.41 13.07
CA MET A 1 22.94 64.26 13.08
C MET A 1 23.27 62.99 12.33
N ASP A 2 24.16 63.04 11.35
CA ASP A 2 24.59 61.86 10.58
C ASP A 2 25.13 60.79 11.56
N PRO A 3 24.48 59.61 11.68
CA PRO A 3 24.89 58.55 12.60
C PRO A 3 26.32 58.06 12.36
N THR A 4 26.85 58.23 11.15
CA THR A 4 28.18 57.78 10.73
C THR A 4 29.30 58.76 11.09
N SER A 5 28.96 59.98 11.53
CA SER A 5 29.92 61.04 11.89
C SER A 5 30.78 60.70 13.10
N THR A 6 30.35 59.76 13.95
CA THR A 6 31.07 59.30 15.16
C THR A 6 31.93 58.05 14.95
N LEU A 7 31.96 57.48 13.73
CA LEU A 7 32.71 56.26 13.43
C LEU A 7 34.21 56.51 13.24
N ASN A 8 35.04 55.63 13.80
CA ASN A 8 36.47 55.63 13.53
C ASN A 8 36.79 55.05 12.14
N LYS A 9 38.02 55.28 11.65
CA LYS A 9 38.46 54.87 10.30
C LYS A 9 38.26 53.38 10.01
N LYS A 10 38.43 52.49 11.00
CA LYS A 10 38.27 51.04 10.83
C LYS A 10 36.81 50.63 10.77
N GLN A 11 35.95 51.26 11.56
CA GLN A 11 34.50 51.04 11.54
C GLN A 11 33.88 51.48 10.22
N LYS A 12 34.30 52.63 9.68
CA LYS A 12 33.87 53.10 8.35
C LYS A 12 34.26 52.11 7.23
N ILE A 13 35.46 51.54 7.29
CA ILE A 13 35.92 50.53 6.33
C ILE A 13 35.06 49.26 6.39
N ILE A 14 34.75 48.76 7.60
CA ILE A 14 33.91 47.57 7.74
C ILE A 14 32.48 47.85 7.26
N LEU A 15 31.90 49.00 7.61
CA LEU A 15 30.57 49.39 7.16
C LEU A 15 30.47 49.44 5.63
N ASP A 16 31.40 50.11 4.94
CA ASP A 16 31.48 50.14 3.47
C ASP A 16 31.58 48.75 2.83
N LYS A 17 32.28 47.82 3.50
CA LYS A 17 32.39 46.44 3.00
C LYS A 17 31.10 45.65 3.20
N VAL A 18 30.44 45.80 4.34
CA VAL A 18 29.14 45.16 4.62
C VAL A 18 28.09 45.69 3.63
N GLU A 19 28.03 47.00 3.41
CA GLU A 19 27.14 47.63 2.43
C GLU A 19 27.39 47.12 1.01
N LYS A 20 28.65 46.95 0.60
CA LYS A 20 29.00 46.37 -0.72
C LYS A 20 28.61 44.92 -0.89
N ILE A 21 28.64 44.11 0.17
CA ILE A 21 28.11 42.75 0.11
C ILE A 21 26.60 42.82 -0.07
N TYR A 22 25.93 43.69 0.70
CA TYR A 22 24.48 43.88 0.64
C TYR A 22 23.97 44.34 -0.73
N GLU A 23 24.66 45.30 -1.36
CA GLU A 23 24.35 45.75 -2.73
C GLU A 23 24.43 44.61 -3.76
N LYS A 24 25.32 43.64 -3.55
CA LYS A 24 25.53 42.51 -4.48
C LYS A 24 24.66 41.31 -4.17
N ASN A 25 24.40 41.07 -2.90
CA ASN A 25 23.56 40.00 -2.41
C ASN A 25 22.91 40.47 -1.09
N PRO A 26 21.62 40.80 -1.07
CA PRO A 26 20.95 41.26 0.15
C PRO A 26 20.72 40.13 1.18
N PHE A 27 21.03 38.87 0.85
CA PHE A 27 20.86 37.72 1.73
C PHE A 27 22.18 36.93 1.85
N PHE A 28 22.91 37.18 2.92
CA PHE A 28 24.17 36.50 3.25
C PHE A 28 24.18 36.04 4.71
N SER A 29 24.94 34.99 4.99
CA SER A 29 25.22 34.53 6.34
C SER A 29 26.25 35.42 7.05
N LEU A 30 26.22 35.44 8.38
CA LEU A 30 27.22 36.15 9.18
C LEU A 30 28.64 35.64 8.88
N ASP A 31 28.80 34.34 8.64
CA ASP A 31 30.09 33.72 8.30
C ASP A 31 30.65 34.23 6.97
N GLU A 32 29.80 34.44 5.97
CA GLU A 32 30.20 35.02 4.68
C GLU A 32 30.67 36.46 4.82
N VAL A 33 29.97 37.27 5.64
CA VAL A 33 30.38 38.64 5.94
C VAL A 33 31.72 38.68 6.65
N LEU A 34 31.88 37.83 7.68
CA LEU A 34 33.11 37.75 8.46
C LEU A 34 34.28 37.36 7.56
N LYS A 35 34.13 36.30 6.77
CA LYS A 35 35.15 35.82 5.84
C LYS A 35 35.49 36.85 4.76
N TYR A 36 34.48 37.50 4.18
CA TYR A 36 34.69 38.57 3.20
C TYR A 36 35.44 39.76 3.80
N CYS A 37 35.01 40.23 4.97
CA CYS A 37 35.63 41.36 5.65
C CYS A 37 37.08 41.05 6.06
N GLU A 38 37.36 39.85 6.56
CA GLU A 38 38.73 39.40 6.88
C GLU A 38 39.64 39.43 5.65
N ILE A 39 39.19 38.84 4.54
CA ILE A 39 39.96 38.77 3.29
C ILE A 39 40.24 40.18 2.75
N GLN A 40 39.23 41.06 2.78
CA GLN A 40 39.31 42.39 2.16
C GLN A 40 40.02 43.44 3.02
N THR A 41 40.05 43.28 4.34
CA THR A 41 40.66 44.26 5.27
C THR A 41 41.98 43.80 5.87
N LYS A 42 42.32 42.50 5.76
CA LYS A 42 43.46 41.86 6.45
C LYS A 42 43.40 42.00 7.98
N PHE A 43 42.24 42.27 8.55
CA PHE A 43 42.03 42.27 10.00
C PHE A 43 41.88 40.82 10.48
N SER A 44 42.37 40.52 11.69
CA SER A 44 42.15 39.20 12.31
C SER A 44 40.65 38.99 12.56
N ASN A 45 40.16 37.75 12.46
CA ASN A 45 38.78 37.36 12.76
C ASN A 45 38.21 38.02 14.03
N LYS A 46 38.92 37.89 15.17
CA LYS A 46 38.52 38.53 16.44
C LYS A 46 38.29 40.04 16.34
N LYS A 47 39.07 40.73 15.51
CA LYS A 47 38.97 42.17 15.29
C LYS A 47 37.76 42.51 14.41
N VAL A 48 37.52 41.73 13.35
CA VAL A 48 36.37 41.91 12.46
C VAL A 48 35.06 41.68 13.22
N VAL A 49 34.97 40.60 14.00
CA VAL A 49 33.84 40.30 14.87
C VAL A 49 33.53 41.48 15.79
N SER A 50 34.53 41.98 16.54
CA SER A 50 34.33 43.11 17.46
C SER A 50 33.86 44.41 16.79
N LEU A 51 34.24 44.62 15.52
CA LEU A 51 33.84 45.80 14.74
C LEU A 51 32.41 45.65 14.20
N ILE A 52 32.03 44.46 13.74
CA ILE A 52 30.67 44.17 13.29
C ILE A 52 29.69 44.21 14.46
N GLU A 53 30.01 43.59 15.59
CA GLU A 53 29.20 43.66 16.83
C GLU A 53 28.95 45.12 17.26
N PHE A 54 29.98 45.97 17.17
CA PHE A 54 29.84 47.40 17.47
C PHE A 54 28.87 48.10 16.50
N LEU A 55 28.95 47.81 15.21
CA LEU A 55 28.10 48.43 14.18
C LEU A 55 26.64 47.95 14.28
N ILE A 56 26.43 46.68 14.63
CA ILE A 56 25.10 46.12 14.96
C ILE A 56 24.53 46.82 16.20
N LYS A 57 25.31 46.92 17.28
CA LYS A 57 24.89 47.59 18.53
C LYS A 57 24.53 49.06 18.34
N LYS A 58 25.16 49.71 17.36
CA LYS A 58 24.89 51.11 17.01
C LYS A 58 23.72 51.29 16.03
N GLN A 59 23.06 50.20 15.61
CA GLN A 59 22.04 50.23 14.57
C GLN A 59 22.54 50.99 13.34
N LEU A 60 23.75 50.69 12.88
CA LEU A 60 24.31 51.28 11.65
C LEU A 60 24.34 50.26 10.51
N ILE A 61 24.32 48.99 10.86
CA ILE A 61 23.96 47.89 9.96
C ILE A 61 22.46 47.64 10.20
N ILE A 62 21.63 48.59 9.78
CA ILE A 62 20.17 48.42 9.70
C ILE A 62 19.92 47.83 8.32
N ASP A 63 19.19 46.71 8.24
CA ASP A 63 18.96 45.85 7.06
C ASP A 63 19.94 44.69 6.83
N VAL A 64 20.73 44.31 7.84
CA VAL A 64 21.16 42.90 7.92
C VAL A 64 20.18 42.18 8.83
N LYS A 65 19.08 41.71 8.23
CA LYS A 65 18.27 40.65 8.85
C LYS A 65 19.14 39.39 8.92
N ILE A 66 19.88 39.25 10.02
CA ILE A 66 20.33 37.94 10.48
C ILE A 66 19.04 37.21 10.82
N LEU A 67 18.47 36.49 9.85
CA LEU A 67 17.18 35.82 10.00
C LEU A 67 17.31 34.83 11.17
N GLU A 68 16.60 35.08 12.27
CA GLU A 68 16.36 34.02 13.24
C GLU A 68 15.45 32.97 12.58
N LYS A 69 15.43 31.74 13.09
CA LYS A 69 14.70 30.62 12.47
C LYS A 69 13.22 30.94 12.23
N ASP A 70 12.64 31.82 13.04
CA ASP A 70 11.26 32.28 12.96
C ASP A 70 11.04 33.31 11.83
N ASP A 71 12.01 34.19 11.55
CA ASP A 71 11.93 35.20 10.48
C ASP A 71 12.03 34.59 9.06
N VAL A 72 12.61 33.38 8.94
CA VAL A 72 12.74 32.68 7.65
C VAL A 72 11.36 32.40 7.05
N LEU A 73 10.37 32.10 7.88
CA LEU A 73 9.01 31.75 7.47
C LEU A 73 8.10 32.96 7.25
N ASP A 74 8.56 34.20 7.47
CA ASP A 74 7.78 35.42 7.16
C ASP A 74 7.45 35.57 5.67
N ASN A 75 8.28 34.99 4.80
CA ASN A 75 8.02 35.03 3.37
C ASN A 75 6.86 34.08 3.04
N LYS A 76 5.77 34.65 2.55
CA LYS A 76 4.53 33.94 2.18
C LYS A 76 4.80 32.71 1.30
N GLU A 77 5.64 32.82 0.28
CA GLU A 77 5.93 31.71 -0.62
C GLU A 77 6.83 30.64 0.01
N ARG A 78 7.83 31.03 0.83
CA ARG A 78 8.60 30.06 1.64
C ARG A 78 7.73 29.32 2.63
N TYR A 79 6.85 30.02 3.33
CA TYR A 79 5.91 29.40 4.26
C TYR A 79 5.00 28.41 3.56
N ARG A 80 4.46 28.77 2.39
CA ARG A 80 3.66 27.86 1.57
C ARG A 80 4.44 26.59 1.20
N ILE A 81 5.68 26.73 0.72
CA ILE A 81 6.56 25.60 0.40
C ILE A 81 6.84 24.74 1.64
N TYR A 82 7.27 25.35 2.73
CA TYR A 82 7.58 24.67 3.99
C TYR A 82 6.37 23.90 4.54
N ASN A 83 5.21 24.55 4.60
CA ASN A 83 3.97 23.93 5.07
C ASN A 83 3.53 22.80 4.13
N TYR A 84 3.67 22.97 2.81
CA TYR A 84 3.32 21.93 1.85
C TYR A 84 4.23 20.69 1.99
N ILE A 85 5.55 20.87 2.12
CA ILE A 85 6.50 19.77 2.37
C ILE A 85 6.19 19.07 3.69
N SER A 86 5.84 19.82 4.74
CA SER A 86 5.53 19.27 6.06
C SER A 86 4.27 18.38 6.04
N ASN A 87 3.27 18.76 5.25
CA ASN A 87 2.04 17.98 5.07
C ASN A 87 2.14 16.90 3.98
N HIS A 88 3.17 16.95 3.12
CA HIS A 88 3.41 15.95 2.08
C HIS A 88 4.87 15.48 2.08
N PRO A 89 5.32 14.75 3.10
CA PRO A 89 6.67 14.22 3.18
C PRO A 89 7.09 13.50 1.89
N GLY A 90 8.32 13.68 1.42
CA GLY A 90 8.82 13.03 0.21
C GLY A 90 8.10 13.46 -1.07
N ILE A 91 7.46 14.64 -1.09
CA ILE A 91 7.03 15.28 -2.33
C ILE A 91 8.23 15.53 -3.24
N ASN A 92 8.07 15.26 -4.55
CA ASN A 92 9.10 15.58 -5.53
C ASN A 92 9.02 17.06 -5.96
N PHE A 93 10.14 17.61 -6.41
CA PHE A 93 10.25 19.03 -6.80
C PHE A 93 9.13 19.48 -7.74
N TRP A 94 8.94 18.78 -8.86
CA TRP A 94 8.02 19.20 -9.91
C TRP A 94 6.56 19.13 -9.49
N LYS A 95 6.17 18.09 -8.74
CA LYS A 95 4.80 17.96 -8.21
C LYS A 95 4.51 19.03 -7.17
N MET A 96 5.50 19.41 -6.36
CA MET A 96 5.35 20.52 -5.42
C MET A 96 5.15 21.85 -6.15
N VAL A 97 6.00 22.16 -7.13
CA VAL A 97 5.93 23.38 -7.95
C VAL A 97 4.57 23.51 -8.64
N GLU A 98 4.09 22.42 -9.24
CA GLU A 98 2.77 22.34 -9.87
C GLU A 98 1.64 22.59 -8.86
N SER A 99 1.69 21.95 -7.69
CA SER A 99 0.60 22.02 -6.70
C SER A 99 0.52 23.35 -5.95
N ILE A 100 1.65 24.05 -5.79
CA ILE A 100 1.72 25.37 -5.13
C ILE A 100 1.52 26.50 -6.16
N GLU A 101 1.57 26.20 -7.46
CA GLU A 101 1.46 27.17 -8.56
C GLU A 101 2.52 28.28 -8.46
N ILE A 102 3.78 27.87 -8.29
CA ILE A 102 4.93 28.79 -8.18
C ILE A 102 5.93 28.55 -9.32
N SER A 103 6.70 29.57 -9.70
CA SER A 103 7.80 29.40 -10.67
C SER A 103 8.87 28.45 -10.12
N ALA A 104 9.35 27.53 -10.97
CA ALA A 104 10.41 26.59 -10.61
C ALA A 104 11.70 27.30 -10.13
N THR A 105 12.07 28.42 -10.73
CA THR A 105 13.25 29.20 -10.30
C THR A 105 13.07 29.74 -8.89
N ILE A 106 11.88 30.28 -8.59
CA ILE A 106 11.53 30.83 -7.27
C ILE A 106 11.48 29.72 -6.22
N ALA A 107 10.85 28.58 -6.57
CA ALA A 107 10.79 27.42 -5.70
C ALA A 107 12.17 26.86 -5.35
N ARG A 108 13.09 26.75 -6.32
CA ARG A 108 14.48 26.32 -6.07
C ARG A 108 15.18 27.23 -5.08
N TRP A 109 15.10 28.53 -5.28
CA TRP A 109 15.70 29.49 -4.37
C TRP A 109 15.13 29.34 -2.94
N HIS A 110 13.81 29.27 -2.80
CA HIS A 110 13.17 29.08 -1.50
C HIS A 110 13.55 27.76 -0.82
N ILE A 111 13.65 26.67 -1.58
CA ILE A 111 14.09 25.36 -1.07
C ILE A 111 15.52 25.43 -0.57
N GLU A 112 16.44 26.06 -1.32
CA GLU A 112 17.84 26.21 -0.88
C GLU A 112 17.93 27.00 0.42
N VAL A 113 17.18 28.11 0.53
CA VAL A 113 17.07 28.85 1.80
C VAL A 113 16.54 27.96 2.93
N LEU A 114 15.44 27.23 2.72
CA LEU A 114 14.88 26.34 3.75
C LEU A 114 15.86 25.21 4.17
N LYS A 115 16.73 24.76 3.25
CA LYS A 115 17.79 23.78 3.54
C LYS A 115 18.95 24.41 4.34
N GLU A 116 19.40 25.60 3.96
CA GLU A 116 20.47 26.34 4.65
C GLU A 116 20.10 26.62 6.10
N PHE A 117 18.83 26.96 6.36
CA PHE A 117 18.31 27.16 7.72
C PHE A 117 17.89 25.85 8.44
N ASP A 118 18.18 24.69 7.85
CA ASP A 118 17.89 23.37 8.40
C ASP A 118 16.43 23.26 8.88
N LEU A 119 15.49 23.66 8.01
CA LEU A 119 14.04 23.51 8.20
C LEU A 119 13.50 22.30 7.42
N ILE A 120 14.11 22.00 6.28
CA ILE A 120 13.79 20.87 5.43
C ILE A 120 15.05 20.08 5.06
N ARG A 121 14.87 18.84 4.61
CA ARG A 121 15.93 17.97 4.11
C ARG A 121 15.55 17.45 2.74
N MET A 122 16.56 17.16 1.93
CA MET A 122 16.39 16.55 0.61
C MET A 122 17.06 15.19 0.57
N LYS A 123 16.43 14.23 -0.10
CA LYS A 123 16.98 12.91 -0.40
C LYS A 123 16.79 12.59 -1.87
N SER A 124 17.88 12.23 -2.53
CA SER A 124 17.84 11.69 -3.89
C SER A 124 17.40 10.23 -3.85
N TYR A 125 16.42 9.88 -4.68
CA TYR A 125 15.98 8.50 -4.88
C TYR A 125 15.62 8.28 -6.36
N LEU A 126 16.36 7.39 -7.03
CA LEU A 126 16.34 7.26 -8.48
C LEU A 126 16.60 8.63 -9.15
N PHE A 127 15.66 9.11 -9.96
CA PHE A 127 15.70 10.41 -10.62
C PHE A 127 14.88 11.49 -9.89
N TYR A 128 14.42 11.20 -8.66
CA TYR A 128 13.61 12.12 -7.86
C TYR A 128 14.43 12.78 -6.76
N GLU A 129 14.19 14.08 -6.59
CA GLU A 129 14.56 14.84 -5.39
C GLU A 129 13.35 14.89 -4.47
N LEU A 130 13.43 14.19 -3.34
CA LEU A 130 12.35 14.07 -2.38
C LEU A 130 12.61 14.98 -1.19
N TYR A 131 11.64 15.82 -0.84
CA TYR A 131 11.77 16.81 0.22
C TYR A 131 10.99 16.42 1.47
N TYR A 132 11.60 16.59 2.64
CA TYR A 132 11.02 16.22 3.94
C TYR A 132 11.21 17.34 4.94
N HIS A 133 10.31 17.42 5.91
CA HIS A 133 10.54 18.24 7.09
C HIS A 133 11.80 17.76 7.85
N LYS A 134 12.56 18.65 8.49
CA LYS A 134 13.79 18.28 9.21
C LYS A 134 13.59 17.14 10.20
N PHE A 135 12.51 17.20 10.99
CA PHE A 135 12.21 16.20 12.01
C PHE A 135 11.49 14.96 11.47
N PHE A 136 11.25 14.87 10.16
CA PHE A 136 10.73 13.64 9.58
C PHE A 136 11.75 12.51 9.81
N PRO A 137 11.35 11.33 10.32
CA PRO A 137 12.31 10.26 10.64
C PRO A 137 13.01 9.71 9.38
N ARG A 138 14.34 9.67 9.39
CA ARG A 138 15.16 9.35 8.19
C ARG A 138 14.95 7.94 7.67
N GLU A 139 14.82 6.99 8.59
CA GLU A 139 14.55 5.58 8.32
C GLU A 139 13.17 5.35 7.68
N ARG A 140 12.29 6.36 7.69
CA ARG A 140 10.90 6.26 7.20
C ARG A 140 10.64 7.00 5.89
N GLU A 141 11.63 7.73 5.37
CA GLU A 141 11.48 8.63 4.20
C GLU A 141 10.97 7.94 2.94
N LEU A 142 11.62 6.83 2.56
CA LEU A 142 11.28 6.14 1.32
C LEU A 142 9.93 5.43 1.40
N VAL A 143 9.53 5.00 2.60
CA VAL A 143 8.27 4.29 2.85
C VAL A 143 7.08 5.16 2.44
N TYR A 144 7.05 6.43 2.88
CA TYR A 144 6.01 7.38 2.48
C TYR A 144 5.96 7.55 0.95
N PHE A 145 7.10 7.80 0.32
CA PHE A 145 7.16 8.01 -1.13
C PHE A 145 6.63 6.80 -1.91
N LEU A 146 6.97 5.59 -1.47
CA LEU A 146 6.52 4.35 -2.08
C LEU A 146 4.99 4.17 -1.96
N CYS A 147 4.41 4.46 -0.79
CA CYS A 147 2.96 4.33 -0.55
C CYS A 147 2.08 5.25 -1.40
N ARG A 148 2.66 6.27 -2.07
CA ARG A 148 1.96 7.08 -3.08
C ARG A 148 1.72 6.36 -4.40
N ASN A 149 2.48 5.30 -4.67
CA ASN A 149 2.22 4.47 -5.83
C ASN A 149 0.94 3.66 -5.58
N PRO A 150 -0.09 3.74 -6.46
CA PRO A 150 -1.37 3.10 -6.21
C PRO A 150 -1.27 1.59 -6.08
N ILE A 151 -0.32 0.94 -6.78
CA ILE A 151 -0.12 -0.51 -6.68
C ILE A 151 0.50 -0.87 -5.33
N ILE A 152 1.47 -0.09 -4.84
CA ILE A 152 2.06 -0.30 -3.51
C ILE A 152 1.03 -0.06 -2.42
N ASN A 153 0.20 0.98 -2.56
CA ASN A 153 -0.91 1.25 -1.64
C ASN A 153 -1.87 0.06 -1.61
N ASN A 154 -2.33 -0.41 -2.77
CA ASN A 154 -3.22 -1.57 -2.89
C ASN A 154 -2.62 -2.84 -2.27
N ILE A 155 -1.32 -3.12 -2.52
CA ILE A 155 -0.63 -4.24 -1.86
C ILE A 155 -0.67 -4.07 -0.34
N TYR A 156 -0.31 -2.89 0.16
CA TYR A 156 -0.29 -2.63 1.61
C TYR A 156 -1.68 -2.78 2.23
N SER A 157 -2.71 -2.24 1.59
CA SER A 157 -4.11 -2.34 2.03
C SER A 157 -4.61 -3.79 2.09
N LEU A 158 -4.21 -4.64 1.13
CA LEU A 158 -4.49 -6.07 1.15
C LEU A 158 -3.73 -6.78 2.29
N LEU A 159 -2.44 -6.48 2.46
CA LEU A 159 -1.60 -7.07 3.51
C LEU A 159 -2.00 -6.64 4.92
N LYS A 160 -2.71 -5.51 5.05
CA LYS A 160 -3.37 -5.09 6.29
C LYS A 160 -4.50 -6.04 6.72
N LYS A 161 -5.13 -6.73 5.77
CA LYS A 161 -6.22 -7.67 6.06
C LYS A 161 -5.68 -9.04 6.45
N GLU A 162 -4.68 -9.54 5.72
CA GLU A 162 -4.01 -10.81 6.02
C GLU A 162 -2.67 -10.94 5.29
N ALA A 163 -1.86 -11.92 5.69
CA ALA A 163 -0.64 -12.25 4.98
C ALA A 163 -0.93 -12.95 3.64
N LEU A 164 -0.28 -12.51 2.56
CA LEU A 164 -0.51 -13.00 1.19
C LEU A 164 0.81 -13.24 0.46
N ASN A 165 0.83 -14.22 -0.45
CA ASN A 165 1.98 -14.49 -1.31
C ASN A 165 1.92 -13.70 -2.64
N THR A 166 3.01 -13.75 -3.43
CA THR A 166 3.10 -12.98 -4.69
C THR A 166 2.04 -13.38 -5.71
N GLU A 167 1.71 -14.67 -5.79
CA GLU A 167 0.71 -15.20 -6.74
C GLU A 167 -0.68 -14.66 -6.42
N THR A 168 -1.08 -14.71 -5.15
CA THR A 168 -2.38 -14.22 -4.69
C THR A 168 -2.50 -12.71 -4.89
N LEU A 169 -1.46 -11.96 -4.54
CA LEU A 169 -1.41 -10.51 -4.80
C LEU A 169 -1.56 -10.20 -6.30
N SER A 170 -0.90 -10.97 -7.17
CA SER A 170 -0.96 -10.73 -8.62
C SER A 170 -2.38 -10.94 -9.19
N ILE A 171 -3.09 -11.94 -8.67
CA ILE A 171 -4.48 -12.23 -9.04
C ILE A 171 -5.40 -11.12 -8.53
N LEU A 172 -5.28 -10.73 -7.26
CA LEU A 172 -6.13 -9.70 -6.66
C LEU A 172 -5.97 -8.32 -7.33
N LEU A 173 -4.75 -7.98 -7.73
CA LEU A 173 -4.42 -6.68 -8.33
C LEU A 173 -4.66 -6.61 -9.84
N ASP A 174 -5.00 -7.74 -10.47
CA ASP A 174 -5.02 -7.89 -11.93
C ASP A 174 -3.69 -7.43 -12.58
N LYS A 175 -2.58 -8.03 -12.14
CA LYS A 175 -1.24 -7.72 -12.64
C LYS A 175 -0.46 -8.99 -12.90
N SER A 176 0.53 -8.90 -13.80
CA SER A 176 1.44 -10.03 -14.00
C SER A 176 2.24 -10.31 -12.73
N ILE A 177 2.60 -11.59 -12.53
CA ILE A 177 3.43 -12.03 -11.40
C ILE A 177 4.74 -11.24 -11.37
N SER A 178 5.38 -11.01 -12.52
CA SER A 178 6.62 -10.24 -12.63
C SER A 178 6.47 -8.78 -12.20
N ASN A 179 5.38 -8.12 -12.61
CA ASN A 179 5.10 -6.74 -12.23
C ASN A 179 4.80 -6.62 -10.73
N THR A 180 4.02 -7.54 -10.18
CA THR A 180 3.71 -7.63 -8.74
C THR A 180 5.00 -7.86 -7.93
N LYS A 181 5.83 -8.81 -8.36
CA LYS A 181 7.11 -9.14 -7.72
C LYS A 181 8.06 -7.93 -7.68
N PHE A 182 8.08 -7.11 -8.73
CA PHE A 182 8.87 -5.87 -8.76
C PHE A 182 8.46 -4.90 -7.63
N TYR A 183 7.15 -4.72 -7.39
CA TYR A 183 6.67 -3.88 -6.29
C TYR A 183 6.95 -4.49 -4.92
N VAL A 184 6.67 -5.79 -4.75
CA VAL A 184 6.96 -6.52 -3.50
C VAL A 184 8.44 -6.43 -3.13
N ILE A 185 9.37 -6.60 -4.08
CA ILE A 185 10.81 -6.45 -3.83
C ILE A 185 11.14 -5.02 -3.36
N LYS A 186 10.56 -3.99 -4.00
CA LYS A 186 10.76 -2.60 -3.54
C LYS A 186 10.27 -2.38 -2.11
N MET A 187 9.13 -2.96 -1.75
CA MET A 187 8.56 -2.84 -0.40
C MET A 187 9.44 -3.57 0.63
N LEU A 188 9.95 -4.77 0.31
CA LEU A 188 10.88 -5.53 1.17
C LEU A 188 12.21 -4.78 1.39
N SER A 189 12.83 -4.30 0.31
CA SER A 189 14.12 -3.58 0.39
C SER A 189 14.04 -2.28 1.20
N ASN A 190 12.84 -1.75 1.42
CA ASN A 190 12.59 -0.54 2.21
C ASN A 190 11.88 -0.87 3.54
N ASN A 191 11.87 -2.13 3.97
CA ASN A 191 11.28 -2.62 5.23
C ASN A 191 9.79 -2.28 5.44
N LEU A 192 9.04 -1.95 4.38
CA LEU A 192 7.61 -1.65 4.47
C LEU A 192 6.78 -2.91 4.76
N ILE A 193 7.27 -4.05 4.28
CA ILE A 193 6.69 -5.38 4.50
C ILE A 193 7.79 -6.36 4.93
N LYS A 194 7.38 -7.44 5.58
CA LYS A 194 8.23 -8.56 5.97
C LYS A 194 7.71 -9.83 5.30
N LYS A 195 8.53 -10.87 5.29
CA LYS A 195 8.23 -12.18 4.70
C LYS A 195 8.35 -13.26 5.77
N ASP A 196 7.40 -14.18 5.82
CA ASP A 196 7.40 -15.31 6.73
C ASP A 196 8.06 -16.57 6.12
N SER A 197 8.08 -17.67 6.87
CA SER A 197 8.62 -18.95 6.42
C SER A 197 7.76 -19.65 5.34
N SER A 198 6.53 -19.19 5.13
CA SER A 198 5.56 -19.75 4.17
C SER A 198 5.59 -19.06 2.80
N ASP A 199 6.56 -18.18 2.58
CA ASP A 199 6.65 -17.30 1.41
C ASP A 199 5.58 -16.19 1.35
N SER A 200 4.86 -15.96 2.46
CA SER A 200 3.82 -14.94 2.57
C SER A 200 4.37 -13.63 3.10
N TYR A 201 3.82 -12.52 2.62
CA TYR A 201 4.19 -11.17 3.04
C TYR A 201 3.18 -10.64 4.06
N TYR A 202 3.65 -9.82 4.99
CA TYR A 202 2.82 -9.11 5.97
C TYR A 202 3.39 -7.71 6.21
N ILE A 203 2.54 -6.79 6.68
CA ILE A 203 2.97 -5.40 6.93
C ILE A 203 4.05 -5.35 8.01
N ASN A 204 4.98 -4.41 7.88
CA ASN A 204 5.85 -4.07 9.00
C ASN A 204 5.17 -3.03 9.91
N GLU A 205 4.75 -3.45 11.10
CA GLU A 205 4.03 -2.63 12.09
C GLU A 205 4.81 -1.39 12.53
N ASP A 206 6.14 -1.39 12.43
CA ASP A 206 7.02 -0.26 12.79
C ASP A 206 6.61 1.07 12.10
N PHE A 207 5.99 0.96 10.92
CA PHE A 207 5.58 2.09 10.10
C PHE A 207 4.06 2.34 10.10
N GLU A 208 3.26 1.49 10.73
CA GLU A 208 1.80 1.56 10.60
C GLU A 208 1.22 2.87 11.15
N SER A 209 1.60 3.26 12.37
CA SER A 209 1.07 4.46 13.02
C SER A 209 1.25 5.70 12.15
N ILE A 210 2.46 5.92 11.65
CA ILE A 210 2.77 7.11 10.84
C ILE A 210 2.13 7.04 9.46
N LEU A 211 2.08 5.86 8.83
CA LEU A 211 1.48 5.76 7.50
C LEU A 211 -0.03 6.04 7.56
N ASN A 212 -0.71 5.63 8.63
CA ASN A 212 -2.13 5.93 8.84
C ASN A 212 -2.40 7.42 9.09
N GLU A 213 -1.40 8.22 9.47
CA GLU A 213 -1.56 9.69 9.57
C GLU A 213 -1.68 10.36 8.21
N PHE A 214 -1.13 9.74 7.15
CA PHE A 214 -1.00 10.36 5.84
C PHE A 214 -1.75 9.65 4.71
N PHE A 215 -2.06 8.37 4.90
CA PHE A 215 -2.70 7.54 3.89
C PHE A 215 -3.93 6.86 4.46
N ASP A 216 -5.01 6.89 3.68
CA ASP A 216 -6.14 6.00 3.88
C ASP A 216 -5.86 4.68 3.13
N PHE A 217 -5.70 3.59 3.88
CA PHE A 217 -5.48 2.25 3.33
C PHE A 217 -6.77 1.44 3.20
N THR A 218 -7.86 2.13 2.86
CA THR A 218 -9.12 1.48 2.49
C THR A 218 -9.01 0.90 1.09
N LEU A 219 -9.49 -0.34 0.89
CA LEU A 219 -9.50 -0.94 -0.43
C LEU A 219 -10.49 -0.19 -1.32
N GLU A 220 -10.05 0.15 -2.53
CA GLU A 220 -10.93 0.70 -3.55
C GLU A 220 -12.07 -0.28 -3.87
N SER A 221 -13.24 0.24 -4.24
CA SER A 221 -14.46 -0.56 -4.40
C SER A 221 -14.33 -1.77 -5.31
N GLU A 222 -13.49 -1.71 -6.35
CA GLU A 222 -13.26 -2.84 -7.23
C GLU A 222 -12.35 -3.89 -6.57
N LEU A 223 -11.24 -3.45 -5.96
CA LEU A 223 -10.31 -4.34 -5.27
C LEU A 223 -10.96 -5.04 -4.06
N GLU A 224 -11.85 -4.35 -3.34
CA GLU A 224 -12.64 -4.95 -2.25
C GLU A 224 -13.51 -6.11 -2.78
N LYS A 225 -14.19 -5.95 -3.93
CA LYS A 225 -14.96 -7.06 -4.53
C LYS A 225 -14.07 -8.25 -4.90
N GLN A 226 -12.88 -7.98 -5.44
CA GLN A 226 -11.91 -9.03 -5.79
C GLN A 226 -11.44 -9.77 -4.54
N TYR A 227 -11.19 -9.04 -3.45
CA TYR A 227 -10.82 -9.60 -2.16
C TYR A 227 -11.95 -10.41 -1.53
N GLU A 228 -13.20 -9.92 -1.56
CA GLU A 228 -14.37 -10.68 -1.09
C GLU A 228 -14.53 -12.00 -1.87
N LYS A 229 -14.39 -11.97 -3.19
CA LYS A 229 -14.45 -13.16 -4.05
C LYS A 229 -13.34 -14.15 -3.69
N TYR A 230 -12.13 -13.66 -3.42
CA TYR A 230 -11.03 -14.48 -2.93
C TYR A 230 -11.37 -15.14 -1.58
N GLN A 231 -11.93 -14.40 -0.62
CA GLN A 231 -12.35 -14.96 0.68
C GLN A 231 -13.39 -16.06 0.53
N GLU A 232 -14.37 -15.88 -0.35
CA GLU A 232 -15.39 -16.91 -0.61
C GLU A 232 -14.78 -18.18 -1.20
N LEU A 233 -13.85 -18.05 -2.15
CA LEU A 233 -13.19 -19.21 -2.76
C LEU A 233 -12.24 -19.92 -1.77
N LYS A 234 -11.59 -19.17 -0.87
CA LYS A 234 -10.71 -19.71 0.18
C LYS A 234 -11.45 -20.60 1.19
N LYS A 235 -12.77 -20.42 1.33
CA LYS A 235 -13.61 -21.27 2.19
C LYS A 235 -13.87 -22.65 1.59
N LEU A 236 -13.77 -22.82 0.27
CA LEU A 236 -13.98 -24.11 -0.40
C LEU A 236 -12.98 -25.12 0.14
N SER A 237 -13.47 -26.22 0.69
CA SER A 237 -12.62 -27.29 1.22
C SER A 237 -12.66 -28.51 0.31
N TYR A 238 -13.88 -28.91 -0.08
CA TYR A 238 -14.07 -30.12 -0.85
C TYR A 238 -15.35 -30.06 -1.69
N ILE A 239 -15.36 -30.72 -2.84
CA ILE A 239 -16.57 -30.96 -3.64
C ILE A 239 -16.66 -32.44 -4.00
N ILE A 240 -17.84 -33.01 -3.81
CA ILE A 240 -18.16 -34.41 -4.13
C ILE A 240 -19.34 -34.40 -5.10
N ILE A 241 -19.16 -35.07 -6.22
CA ILE A 241 -20.20 -35.26 -7.24
C ILE A 241 -20.59 -36.74 -7.21
N MET A 242 -21.85 -37.00 -6.91
CA MET A 242 -22.43 -38.33 -6.85
C MET A 242 -23.48 -38.47 -7.93
N GLU A 243 -23.62 -39.67 -8.48
CA GLU A 243 -24.84 -40.02 -9.21
C GLU A 243 -26.00 -40.04 -8.21
N LYS A 244 -27.11 -39.42 -8.59
CA LYS A 244 -28.18 -39.04 -7.67
C LYS A 244 -28.91 -40.23 -7.07
N ASP A 245 -29.17 -41.25 -7.88
CA ASP A 245 -30.05 -42.36 -7.49
C ASP A 245 -29.28 -43.49 -6.80
N SER A 246 -28.06 -43.81 -7.26
CA SER A 246 -27.19 -44.84 -6.69
C SER A 246 -26.27 -44.34 -5.57
N GLY A 247 -26.02 -43.03 -5.50
CA GLY A 247 -25.07 -42.44 -4.56
C GLY A 247 -23.60 -42.70 -4.91
N VAL A 248 -23.30 -43.34 -6.05
CA VAL A 248 -21.92 -43.63 -6.47
C VAL A 248 -21.17 -42.31 -6.69
N ILE A 249 -19.99 -42.19 -6.08
CA ILE A 249 -19.11 -41.02 -6.25
C ILE A 249 -18.54 -41.05 -7.67
N ILE A 250 -18.93 -40.07 -8.49
CA ILE A 250 -18.44 -39.90 -9.87
C ILE A 250 -17.08 -39.22 -9.85
N THR A 251 -16.95 -38.15 -9.09
CA THR A 251 -15.72 -37.37 -8.99
C THR A 251 -15.69 -36.60 -7.70
N GLN A 252 -14.48 -36.36 -7.22
CA GLN A 252 -14.23 -35.50 -6.09
C GLN A 252 -13.02 -34.61 -6.30
N HIS A 253 -13.03 -33.46 -5.65
CA HIS A 253 -11.91 -32.54 -5.69
C HIS A 253 -11.71 -31.82 -4.37
N ARG A 254 -10.46 -31.81 -3.91
CA ARG A 254 -9.99 -31.11 -2.72
C ARG A 254 -9.44 -29.74 -3.10
N PHE A 255 -9.93 -28.70 -2.43
CA PHE A 255 -9.46 -27.33 -2.61
C PHE A 255 -8.38 -26.95 -1.58
N THR A 256 -8.39 -27.55 -0.38
CA THR A 256 -7.51 -27.15 0.73
C THR A 256 -6.78 -28.32 1.39
N ILE A 257 -5.77 -27.97 2.19
CA ILE A 257 -4.98 -28.73 3.19
C ILE A 257 -5.69 -29.77 4.07
N SER A 258 -7.01 -29.78 4.20
CA SER A 258 -7.67 -30.62 5.22
C SER A 258 -7.92 -32.04 4.72
N GLU A 259 -7.40 -33.05 5.43
CA GLU A 259 -7.74 -34.45 5.20
C GLU A 259 -9.15 -34.73 5.68
N ILE A 260 -9.99 -35.20 4.76
CA ILE A 260 -11.35 -35.62 5.00
C ILE A 260 -11.48 -36.97 4.29
N ASP A 261 -11.99 -37.98 4.99
CA ASP A 261 -12.32 -39.27 4.38
C ASP A 261 -13.60 -39.12 3.55
N THR A 262 -13.47 -39.34 2.26
CA THR A 262 -14.50 -39.00 1.28
C THR A 262 -15.52 -40.10 1.09
N ASP A 263 -15.10 -41.34 1.30
CA ASP A 263 -15.98 -42.50 1.22
C ASP A 263 -16.89 -42.51 2.45
N LEU A 264 -16.33 -42.15 3.62
CA LEU A 264 -17.10 -41.91 4.83
C LEU A 264 -18.14 -40.79 4.64
N ILE A 265 -17.76 -39.66 4.05
CA ILE A 265 -18.71 -38.58 3.77
C ILE A 265 -19.76 -39.00 2.76
N GLY A 266 -19.38 -39.66 1.66
CA GLY A 266 -20.33 -40.11 0.64
C GLY A 266 -21.41 -41.01 1.24
N GLY A 267 -21.01 -42.05 1.98
CA GLY A 267 -21.94 -42.95 2.66
C GLY A 267 -22.82 -42.24 3.69
N PHE A 268 -22.23 -41.34 4.49
CA PHE A 268 -22.98 -40.54 5.46
C PHE A 268 -24.00 -39.62 4.81
N LEU A 269 -23.64 -38.96 3.69
CA LEU A 269 -24.56 -38.09 2.97
C LEU A 269 -25.73 -38.87 2.39
N THR A 270 -25.50 -40.04 1.79
CA THR A 270 -26.58 -40.90 1.30
C THR A 270 -27.52 -41.30 2.44
N ALA A 271 -26.98 -41.79 3.56
CA ALA A 271 -27.78 -42.19 4.72
C ALA A 271 -28.61 -41.04 5.30
N ILE A 272 -28.07 -39.82 5.36
CA ILE A 272 -28.81 -38.64 5.82
C ILE A 272 -29.96 -38.28 4.87
N GLN A 273 -29.80 -38.47 3.56
CA GLN A 273 -30.85 -38.16 2.59
C GLN A 273 -31.99 -39.18 2.67
N ASP A 274 -31.66 -40.46 2.83
CA ASP A 274 -32.64 -41.52 3.04
C ASP A 274 -33.43 -41.25 4.32
N PHE A 275 -32.72 -40.95 5.42
CA PHE A 275 -33.32 -40.59 6.70
C PHE A 275 -34.23 -39.34 6.63
N GLY A 276 -33.77 -38.28 5.95
CA GLY A 276 -34.56 -37.06 5.78
C GLY A 276 -35.84 -37.29 4.97
N SER A 277 -35.75 -38.12 3.94
CA SER A 277 -36.89 -38.51 3.10
C SER A 277 -37.90 -39.36 3.87
N GLU A 278 -37.42 -40.27 4.72
CA GLU A 278 -38.27 -41.11 5.58
C GLU A 278 -39.04 -40.28 6.62
N ILE A 279 -38.37 -39.32 7.26
CA ILE A 279 -38.97 -38.50 8.34
C ILE A 279 -39.96 -37.47 7.82
N SER A 280 -39.62 -36.77 6.73
CA SER A 280 -40.38 -35.58 6.38
C SER A 280 -41.75 -35.87 5.76
N LYS A 281 -42.07 -37.12 5.38
CA LYS A 281 -43.33 -37.53 4.71
C LYS A 281 -43.67 -36.75 3.42
N THR A 282 -42.81 -35.81 3.05
CA THR A 282 -42.73 -35.04 1.81
C THR A 282 -41.34 -35.28 1.20
N SER A 283 -41.14 -35.07 -0.09
CA SER A 283 -39.84 -35.28 -0.77
C SER A 283 -38.77 -34.22 -0.43
N THR A 284 -38.78 -33.71 0.81
CA THR A 284 -37.86 -32.68 1.29
C THR A 284 -36.52 -33.31 1.63
N GLN A 285 -35.55 -33.11 0.73
CA GLN A 285 -34.16 -33.54 0.89
C GLN A 285 -33.38 -32.58 1.79
N VAL A 286 -32.35 -33.11 2.45
CA VAL A 286 -31.44 -32.31 3.29
C VAL A 286 -30.54 -31.49 2.38
N ARG A 287 -30.75 -30.16 2.34
CA ARG A 287 -29.94 -29.26 1.50
C ARG A 287 -28.72 -28.68 2.20
N LYS A 288 -28.73 -28.65 3.53
CA LYS A 288 -27.69 -28.03 4.33
C LYS A 288 -27.42 -28.83 5.58
N ILE A 289 -26.14 -29.06 5.86
CA ILE A 289 -25.65 -29.58 7.13
C ILE A 289 -24.65 -28.58 7.69
N GLN A 290 -24.84 -28.17 8.95
CA GLN A 290 -23.90 -27.31 9.67
C GLN A 290 -23.29 -28.12 10.81
N TYR A 291 -21.96 -28.21 10.82
CA TYR A 291 -21.22 -28.93 11.84
C TYR A 291 -19.99 -28.13 12.28
N GLN A 292 -20.02 -27.63 13.50
CA GLN A 292 -18.97 -26.76 14.06
C GLN A 292 -18.60 -25.63 13.09
N ASN A 293 -17.37 -25.65 12.57
CA ASN A 293 -16.80 -24.65 11.68
C ASN A 293 -16.94 -25.02 10.19
N PHE A 294 -17.70 -26.06 9.86
CA PHE A 294 -17.94 -26.51 8.50
C PHE A 294 -19.42 -26.48 8.14
N GLU A 295 -19.69 -26.18 6.87
CA GLU A 295 -21.00 -26.35 6.28
C GLU A 295 -20.90 -27.20 5.03
N ILE A 296 -21.87 -28.09 4.85
CA ILE A 296 -22.05 -28.90 3.66
C ILE A 296 -23.30 -28.37 2.96
N ASN A 297 -23.13 -27.78 1.78
CA ASN A 297 -24.22 -27.42 0.89
C ASN A 297 -24.46 -28.58 -0.08
N ILE A 298 -25.68 -29.11 -0.12
CA ILE A 298 -26.06 -30.26 -0.93
C ILE A 298 -27.11 -29.78 -1.93
N GLU A 299 -26.81 -29.93 -3.22
CA GLU A 299 -27.72 -29.57 -4.30
C GLU A 299 -27.89 -30.73 -5.27
N ASP A 300 -29.16 -31.01 -5.59
CA ASP A 300 -29.54 -32.03 -6.55
C ASP A 300 -29.77 -31.40 -7.93
N GLY A 301 -29.12 -31.98 -8.93
CA GLY A 301 -29.47 -31.84 -10.33
C GLY A 301 -30.53 -32.84 -10.76
N LYS A 302 -30.65 -33.01 -12.07
CA LYS A 302 -31.48 -34.05 -12.67
C LYS A 302 -30.89 -35.45 -12.45
N TYR A 303 -29.58 -35.61 -12.62
CA TYR A 303 -28.88 -36.90 -12.57
C TYR A 303 -27.76 -36.96 -11.51
N ILE A 304 -27.32 -35.80 -11.00
CA ILE A 304 -26.25 -35.76 -10.00
C ILE A 304 -26.72 -35.12 -8.70
N ARG A 305 -26.07 -35.51 -7.61
CA ARG A 305 -26.08 -34.79 -6.33
C ARG A 305 -24.68 -34.26 -6.08
N VAL A 306 -24.59 -32.97 -5.74
CA VAL A 306 -23.30 -32.34 -5.45
C VAL A 306 -23.27 -31.83 -4.03
N ALA A 307 -22.27 -32.28 -3.28
CA ALA A 307 -21.99 -31.78 -1.94
C ALA A 307 -20.75 -30.88 -1.98
N LEU A 308 -20.93 -29.62 -1.60
CA LEU A 308 -19.88 -28.63 -1.48
C LEU A 308 -19.60 -28.35 -0.01
N ILE A 309 -18.39 -28.69 0.44
CA ILE A 309 -17.94 -28.57 1.82
C ILE A 309 -17.14 -27.27 1.95
N LEU A 310 -17.53 -26.45 2.91
CA LEU A 310 -17.01 -25.10 3.15
C LEU A 310 -16.51 -24.99 4.59
N LYS A 311 -15.39 -24.29 4.77
CA LYS A 311 -14.94 -23.83 6.09
C LYS A 311 -15.65 -22.51 6.40
N GLY A 312 -16.59 -22.55 7.32
CA GLY A 312 -17.47 -21.45 7.68
C GLY A 312 -18.78 -21.47 6.91
N LYS A 313 -19.52 -20.36 6.99
CA LYS A 313 -20.87 -20.27 6.42
C LYS A 313 -20.84 -20.13 4.90
N HIS A 314 -21.72 -20.87 4.22
CA HIS A 314 -22.01 -20.66 2.80
C HIS A 314 -22.75 -19.33 2.59
N THR A 315 -22.59 -18.77 1.40
CA THR A 315 -23.28 -17.55 0.96
C THR A 315 -24.17 -17.84 -0.24
N GLN A 316 -25.17 -16.98 -0.48
CA GLN A 316 -26.04 -17.11 -1.66
C GLN A 316 -25.24 -17.09 -2.98
N LYS A 317 -24.11 -16.36 -3.02
CA LYS A 317 -23.20 -16.34 -4.17
C LYS A 317 -22.64 -17.75 -4.45
N ILE A 318 -22.22 -18.48 -3.41
CA ILE A 318 -21.71 -19.86 -3.54
C ILE A 318 -22.83 -20.81 -3.98
N THR A 319 -24.03 -20.71 -3.40
CA THR A 319 -25.20 -21.51 -3.79
C THR A 319 -25.54 -21.31 -5.27
N ASN A 320 -25.65 -20.06 -5.73
CA ASN A 320 -25.93 -19.77 -7.14
C ASN A 320 -24.86 -20.36 -8.07
N LYS A 321 -23.59 -20.27 -7.66
CA LYS A 321 -22.45 -20.82 -8.41
C LYS A 321 -22.46 -22.35 -8.45
N LEU A 322 -22.88 -23.01 -7.37
CA LEU A 322 -23.05 -24.47 -7.33
C LEU A 322 -24.18 -24.91 -8.28
N SER A 323 -25.33 -24.24 -8.23
CA SER A 323 -26.45 -24.47 -9.15
C SER A 323 -26.05 -24.28 -10.62
N GLU A 324 -25.27 -23.24 -10.95
CA GLU A 324 -24.75 -23.02 -12.30
C GLU A 324 -23.76 -24.11 -12.72
N PHE A 325 -22.88 -24.52 -11.81
CA PHE A 325 -21.95 -25.61 -12.05
C PHE A 325 -22.69 -26.93 -12.35
N ILE A 326 -23.73 -27.28 -11.58
CA ILE A 326 -24.54 -28.49 -11.80
C ILE A 326 -25.16 -28.47 -13.20
N LYS A 327 -25.76 -27.35 -13.61
CA LYS A 327 -26.33 -27.20 -14.97
C LYS A 327 -25.27 -27.39 -16.06
N LEU A 328 -24.09 -26.81 -15.88
CA LEU A 328 -22.97 -26.97 -16.81
C LEU A 328 -22.47 -28.42 -16.86
N TYR A 329 -22.39 -29.08 -15.71
CA TYR A 329 -21.97 -30.47 -15.58
C TYR A 329 -22.92 -31.41 -16.32
N GLU A 330 -24.23 -31.29 -16.07
CA GLU A 330 -25.25 -32.12 -16.73
C GLU A 330 -25.38 -31.80 -18.21
N LYS A 331 -25.16 -30.56 -18.63
CA LYS A 331 -25.08 -30.23 -20.06
C LYS A 331 -23.93 -30.97 -20.73
N LYS A 332 -22.78 -31.10 -20.05
CA LYS A 332 -21.58 -31.74 -20.60
C LYS A 332 -21.68 -33.26 -20.60
N TYR A 333 -22.16 -33.85 -19.51
CA TYR A 333 -22.14 -35.30 -19.27
C TYR A 333 -23.53 -35.96 -19.25
N GLY A 334 -24.58 -35.24 -19.66
CA GLY A 334 -25.96 -35.69 -19.49
C GLY A 334 -26.30 -37.00 -20.20
N LYS A 335 -25.61 -37.31 -21.31
CA LYS A 335 -25.82 -38.58 -22.04
C LYS A 335 -25.30 -39.76 -21.24
N GLU A 336 -24.09 -39.64 -20.71
CA GLU A 336 -23.40 -40.63 -19.90
C GLU A 336 -24.11 -40.81 -18.55
N LEU A 337 -24.58 -39.72 -17.95
CA LEU A 337 -25.36 -39.73 -16.71
C LEU A 337 -26.73 -40.40 -16.87
N SER A 338 -27.44 -40.13 -17.98
CA SER A 338 -28.77 -40.72 -18.21
C SER A 338 -28.73 -42.25 -18.39
N ASN A 339 -27.58 -42.80 -18.77
CA ASN A 339 -27.35 -44.23 -18.96
C ASN A 339 -26.20 -44.70 -18.07
N PHE A 340 -26.15 -44.21 -16.83
CA PHE A 340 -25.05 -44.50 -15.93
C PHE A 340 -25.01 -45.99 -15.58
N THR A 341 -23.88 -46.64 -15.88
CA THR A 341 -23.66 -48.07 -15.64
C THR A 341 -22.73 -48.35 -14.45
N GLY A 342 -22.43 -47.33 -13.65
CA GLY A 342 -21.37 -47.39 -12.63
C GLY A 342 -19.96 -47.07 -13.15
N ASP A 343 -19.79 -46.88 -14.46
CA ASP A 343 -18.49 -46.57 -15.06
C ASP A 343 -18.14 -45.08 -14.93
N VAL A 344 -17.30 -44.75 -13.94
CA VAL A 344 -16.84 -43.40 -13.65
C VAL A 344 -15.73 -42.89 -14.60
N SER A 345 -15.10 -43.78 -15.39
CA SER A 345 -14.00 -43.40 -16.30
C SER A 345 -14.46 -42.42 -17.39
N LYS A 346 -15.75 -42.44 -17.73
CA LYS A 346 -16.39 -41.52 -18.68
C LYS A 346 -16.38 -40.06 -18.22
N PHE A 347 -16.00 -39.79 -16.97
CA PHE A 347 -16.01 -38.47 -16.35
C PHE A 347 -14.62 -37.92 -16.05
N GLU A 348 -13.52 -38.47 -16.59
CA GLU A 348 -12.15 -38.01 -16.32
C GLU A 348 -11.94 -36.49 -16.48
N GLY A 349 -12.62 -35.85 -17.43
CA GLY A 349 -12.56 -34.40 -17.63
C GLY A 349 -13.31 -33.55 -16.60
N SER A 350 -13.97 -34.16 -15.61
CA SER A 350 -14.76 -33.52 -14.55
C SER A 350 -13.90 -32.62 -13.66
N ILE A 351 -12.70 -33.07 -13.32
CA ILE A 351 -11.75 -32.32 -12.47
C ILE A 351 -11.41 -30.97 -13.10
N ASN A 352 -11.20 -30.94 -14.42
CA ASN A 352 -10.93 -29.68 -15.13
C ASN A 352 -12.13 -28.74 -15.12
N LEU A 353 -13.35 -29.28 -15.21
CA LEU A 353 -14.57 -28.48 -15.11
C LEU A 353 -14.74 -27.87 -13.70
N ILE A 354 -14.46 -28.65 -12.65
CA ILE A 354 -14.45 -28.18 -11.26
C ILE A 354 -13.43 -27.05 -11.10
N LYS A 355 -12.17 -27.29 -11.47
CA LYS A 355 -11.11 -26.28 -11.37
C LYS A 355 -11.48 -25.02 -12.15
N ASN A 356 -11.97 -25.13 -13.38
CA ASN A 356 -12.34 -23.97 -14.19
C ASN A 356 -13.47 -23.14 -13.59
N ASN A 357 -14.37 -23.75 -12.80
CA ASN A 357 -15.46 -23.03 -12.18
C ASN A 357 -15.07 -22.46 -10.82
N PHE A 358 -14.22 -23.14 -10.05
CA PHE A 358 -13.92 -22.79 -8.65
C PHE A 358 -12.47 -22.30 -8.40
N SER A 359 -11.67 -22.04 -9.44
CA SER A 359 -10.28 -21.55 -9.29
C SER A 359 -10.17 -20.06 -8.92
N LEU A 360 -9.13 -19.74 -8.16
CA LEU A 360 -8.72 -18.38 -7.80
C LEU A 360 -8.31 -17.53 -9.01
N ASN A 361 -7.74 -18.13 -10.06
CA ASN A 361 -7.25 -17.39 -11.23
C ASN A 361 -8.34 -16.67 -12.05
N LYS A 362 -9.62 -16.84 -11.71
CA LYS A 362 -10.77 -16.15 -12.32
C LYS A 362 -11.37 -15.09 -11.41
N ILE A 363 -10.62 -14.59 -10.43
CA ILE A 363 -11.06 -13.45 -9.61
C ILE A 363 -11.29 -12.25 -10.55
N ILE A 364 -10.38 -12.03 -11.50
CA ILE A 364 -10.44 -11.04 -12.60
C ILE A 364 -11.53 -11.36 -13.62
#